data_AF-A0A9E1MVJ9-F1
#
_entry.id   AF-A0A9E1MVJ9-F1
#
_cell.length_a   1.000
_cell.length_b   1.000
_cell.length_c   1.000
_cell.angle_alpha   90.00
_cell.angle_beta   90.00
_cell.angle_gamma   90.00
#
_symmetry.space_group_name_H-M   'P 1'
#
loop_
_entity.id
_entity.type
_entity.pdbx_description
1 polymer ?
#
loop_
_entity_poly.entity_id
_entity_poly.type
_entity_poly.pdbx_seq_one_letter_code
_entity_poly.pdbx_strand_id
1 'polypeptide(L)'
;MVRRPAIEKEYSDTEIPWFFWDRTITAGELRSTLADTTHPHRLRLLAVLLREERPDRVWHWTTPQAIADVLPLLLPLLGRQSDFWKWIFTRWRSHGFVT
;
A
#
# COMPACT_ATOMS: atom_id res chain seq x y z
N MET A 1 -28.97 2.74 8.41
CA MET A 1 -28.55 1.61 7.55
C MET A 1 -27.08 1.36 7.82
N VAL A 2 -26.76 0.44 8.74
CA VAL A 2 -25.36 0.03 8.98
C VAL A 2 -24.94 -0.77 7.76
N ARG A 3 -24.04 -0.22 6.93
CA ARG A 3 -23.38 -1.02 5.90
C ARG A 3 -22.66 -2.13 6.64
N ARG A 4 -23.14 -3.36 6.47
CA ARG A 4 -22.40 -4.58 6.80
C ARG A 4 -21.00 -4.41 6.19
N PRO A 5 -19.89 -4.48 6.95
CA PRO A 5 -18.57 -4.42 6.33
C PRO A 5 -18.54 -5.53 5.29
N ALA A 6 -18.22 -5.17 4.04
CA ALA A 6 -17.99 -6.16 3.00
C ALA A 6 -16.95 -7.13 3.58
N ILE A 7 -17.26 -8.43 3.60
CA ILE A 7 -16.39 -9.46 4.17
C ILE A 7 -14.96 -9.16 3.73
N GLU A 8 -14.13 -8.84 4.72
CA GLU A 8 -12.73 -8.50 4.52
C GLU A 8 -12.08 -9.74 3.95
N LYS A 9 -11.62 -9.68 2.70
CA LYS A 9 -10.90 -10.80 2.11
C LYS A 9 -9.50 -10.79 2.72
N GLU A 10 -9.32 -11.59 3.76
CA GLU A 10 -8.02 -11.93 4.27
C GLU A 10 -7.34 -12.90 3.29
N TYR A 11 -6.08 -12.63 2.94
CA TYR A 11 -5.29 -13.50 2.07
C TYR A 11 -4.43 -14.43 2.92
N SER A 12 -4.60 -15.73 2.71
CA SER A 12 -3.64 -16.72 3.18
C SER A 12 -2.27 -16.49 2.53
N ASP A 13 -1.20 -16.93 3.17
CA ASP A 13 0.17 -16.64 2.71
C ASP A 13 0.46 -17.13 1.30
N THR A 14 -0.22 -18.18 0.83
CA THR A 14 -0.01 -18.78 -0.50
C THR A 14 -0.93 -18.22 -1.58
N GLU A 15 -1.93 -17.42 -1.22
CA GLU A 15 -2.81 -16.77 -2.20
C GLU A 15 -2.11 -15.60 -2.88
N ILE A 16 -2.33 -15.46 -4.18
CA ILE A 16 -1.92 -14.27 -4.94
C ILE A 16 -2.99 -13.19 -4.75
N PRO A 17 -2.63 -11.98 -4.26
CA PRO A 17 -3.57 -10.89 -4.15
C PRO A 17 -4.15 -10.52 -5.51
N TRP A 18 -5.44 -10.15 -5.57
CA TRP A 18 -6.12 -9.91 -6.85
C TRP A 18 -5.40 -8.82 -7.68
N PHE A 19 -4.77 -7.85 -7.04
CA PHE A 19 -4.04 -6.74 -7.66
C PHE A 19 -2.59 -7.08 -8.07
N PHE A 20 -2.15 -8.30 -7.78
CA PHE A 20 -0.83 -8.85 -8.11
C PHE A 20 -0.89 -10.07 -9.04
N TRP A 21 -2.05 -10.31 -9.67
CA TRP A 21 -2.30 -11.46 -10.56
C TRP A 21 -1.28 -11.61 -11.68
N ASP A 22 -0.66 -10.51 -12.11
CA ASP A 22 0.32 -10.45 -13.21
C ASP A 22 1.74 -10.88 -12.81
N ARG A 23 2.06 -10.90 -11.52
CA ARG A 23 3.44 -11.06 -11.00
C ARG A 23 3.68 -12.33 -10.22
N THR A 24 2.64 -13.17 -10.03
CA THR A 24 2.71 -14.43 -9.26
C THR A 24 3.35 -14.27 -7.87
N ILE A 25 3.20 -13.09 -7.24
CA ILE A 25 3.68 -12.83 -5.87
C ILE A 25 2.57 -13.21 -4.91
N THR A 26 2.86 -14.10 -3.99
CA THR A 26 1.93 -14.51 -2.94
C THR A 26 1.80 -13.44 -1.86
N ALA A 27 0.72 -13.47 -1.08
CA ALA A 27 0.49 -12.53 0.00
C ALA A 27 1.60 -12.59 1.07
N GLY A 28 2.12 -13.79 1.37
CA GLY A 28 3.23 -13.98 2.29
C GLY A 28 4.52 -13.32 1.81
N GLU A 29 4.87 -13.53 0.53
CA GLU A 29 6.04 -12.88 -0.09
C GLU A 29 5.91 -11.36 -0.16
N LEU A 30 4.71 -10.86 -0.46
CA LEU A 30 4.43 -9.43 -0.46
C LEU A 30 4.65 -8.85 0.95
N ARG A 31 4.04 -9.45 1.99
CA ARG A 31 4.22 -9.02 3.39
C ARG A 31 5.70 -9.00 3.77
N SER A 32 6.42 -10.08 3.50
CA SER A 32 7.85 -10.19 3.79
C SER A 32 8.66 -9.10 3.09
N THR A 33 8.40 -8.87 1.80
CA THR A 33 9.11 -7.86 1.01
C THR A 33 8.81 -6.42 1.46
N LEU A 34 7.58 -6.13 1.86
CA LEU A 34 7.18 -4.81 2.32
C LEU A 34 7.74 -4.49 3.72
N ALA A 35 7.94 -5.50 4.55
CA ALA A 35 8.55 -5.40 5.86
C ALA A 35 10.07 -5.17 5.81
N ASP A 36 10.76 -5.71 4.80
CA ASP A 36 12.21 -5.51 4.62
C ASP A 36 12.51 -4.17 3.91
N THR A 37 12.91 -3.17 4.71
CA THR A 37 13.25 -1.82 4.22
C THR A 37 14.46 -1.78 3.28
N THR A 38 15.30 -2.82 3.29
CA THR A 38 16.49 -2.94 2.44
C THR A 38 16.21 -3.70 1.14
N HIS A 39 15.05 -4.35 1.02
CA HIS A 39 14.74 -5.17 -0.12
C HIS A 39 14.67 -4.33 -1.42
N PRO A 40 15.42 -4.69 -2.48
CA PRO A 40 15.54 -3.88 -3.69
C PRO A 40 14.21 -3.68 -4.44
N HIS A 41 13.24 -4.57 -4.22
CA HIS A 41 11.92 -4.50 -4.84
C HIS A 41 10.87 -3.76 -3.99
N ARG A 42 11.14 -3.44 -2.71
CA ARG A 42 10.14 -2.89 -1.78
C ARG A 42 9.45 -1.65 -2.35
N LEU A 43 10.22 -0.67 -2.81
CA LEU A 43 9.66 0.60 -3.32
C LEU A 43 8.74 0.38 -4.52
N ARG A 44 9.12 -0.53 -5.44
CA ARG A 44 8.30 -0.86 -6.61
C ARG A 44 7.00 -1.56 -6.24
N LEU A 45 7.04 -2.49 -5.28
CA LEU A 45 5.84 -3.20 -4.81
C LEU A 45 4.91 -2.28 -4.02
N LEU A 46 5.45 -1.36 -3.19
CA LEU A 46 4.65 -0.30 -2.57
C LEU A 46 3.95 0.57 -3.62
N ALA A 47 4.63 0.92 -4.71
CA ALA A 47 4.02 1.69 -5.79
C ALA A 47 2.92 0.91 -6.53
N VAL A 48 3.02 -0.41 -6.66
CA VAL A 48 1.92 -1.23 -7.20
C VAL A 48 0.75 -1.25 -6.22
N LEU A 49 1.02 -1.53 -4.93
CA LEU A 49 0.01 -1.55 -3.88
C LEU A 49 -0.80 -0.25 -3.86
N LEU A 50 -0.14 0.90 -3.85
CA LEU A 50 -0.80 2.21 -3.80
C LEU A 50 -1.53 2.58 -5.11
N ARG A 51 -1.20 1.95 -6.25
CA ARG A 51 -1.88 2.21 -7.52
C ARG A 51 -3.13 1.37 -7.69
N GLU A 52 -3.06 0.11 -7.29
CA GLU A 52 -4.04 -0.91 -7.67
C GLU A 52 -5.00 -1.26 -6.52
N GLU A 53 -4.53 -1.29 -5.27
CA GLU A 53 -5.40 -1.61 -4.13
C GLU A 53 -6.20 -0.39 -3.70
N ARG A 54 -7.36 -0.66 -3.09
CA ARG A 54 -8.22 0.40 -2.59
C ARG A 54 -7.53 1.15 -1.45
N PRO A 55 -7.64 2.49 -1.37
CA PRO A 55 -6.97 3.28 -0.34
C PRO A 55 -7.34 2.94 1.10
N ASP A 56 -8.52 2.38 1.35
CA ASP A 56 -8.93 1.90 2.67
C ASP A 56 -8.28 0.55 3.04
N ARG A 57 -7.80 -0.20 2.04
CA ARG A 57 -7.25 -1.55 2.21
C ARG A 57 -5.73 -1.63 2.17
N VAL A 58 -5.04 -0.64 1.62
CA VAL A 58 -3.56 -0.64 1.56
C VAL A 58 -2.91 -0.82 2.93
N TRP A 59 -3.58 -0.40 4.01
CA TRP A 59 -3.07 -0.48 5.38
C TRP A 59 -3.01 -1.91 5.95
N HIS A 60 -3.58 -2.89 5.27
CA HIS A 60 -3.38 -4.31 5.59
C HIS A 60 -1.97 -4.80 5.26
N TRP A 61 -1.26 -4.07 4.39
CA TRP A 61 0.04 -4.47 3.85
C TRP A 61 1.19 -3.60 4.33
N THR A 62 0.89 -2.40 4.81
CA THR A 62 1.87 -1.39 5.21
C THR A 62 1.25 -0.40 6.19
N THR A 63 2.03 0.54 6.71
CA THR A 63 1.53 1.57 7.63
C THR A 63 1.59 2.96 6.98
N PRO A 64 0.73 3.90 7.41
CA PRO A 64 0.83 5.31 7.02
C PRO A 64 2.26 5.86 7.16
N GLN A 65 2.93 5.62 8.29
CA GLN A 65 4.28 6.12 8.53
C GLN A 65 5.28 5.51 7.55
N ALA A 66 5.23 4.20 7.32
CA ALA A 66 6.14 3.52 6.39
C ALA A 66 6.04 4.03 4.95
N ILE A 67 4.85 4.50 4.53
CA ILE A 67 4.66 5.19 3.24
C ILE A 67 5.16 6.63 3.32
N ALA A 68 4.83 7.36 4.38
CA ALA A 68 5.24 8.76 4.55
C ALA A 68 6.77 8.93 4.47
N ASP A 69 7.52 8.00 5.08
CA ASP A 69 8.99 7.97 5.12
C ASP A 69 9.62 7.89 3.71
N VAL A 70 8.95 7.21 2.78
CA VAL A 70 9.44 7.02 1.40
C VAL A 70 8.57 7.71 0.35
N LEU A 71 7.62 8.53 0.77
CA LEU A 71 6.64 9.16 -0.12
C LEU A 71 7.30 9.95 -1.27
N PRO A 72 8.35 10.77 -1.04
CA PRO A 72 9.01 11.50 -2.12
C PRO A 72 9.56 10.57 -3.22
N LEU A 73 10.00 9.36 -2.85
CA LEU A 73 10.50 8.35 -3.78
C LEU A 73 9.37 7.58 -4.48
N LEU A 74 8.21 7.45 -3.83
CA LEU A 74 7.03 6.80 -4.39
C LEU A 74 6.32 7.67 -5.43
N LEU A 75 6.17 8.98 -5.18
CA LEU A 75 5.36 9.87 -6.03
C LEU A 75 5.64 9.75 -7.55
N PRO A 76 6.90 9.66 -8.03
CA PRO A 76 7.17 9.47 -9.46
C PRO A 76 6.67 8.13 -10.02
N LEU A 77 6.52 7.10 -9.18
CA LEU A 77 6.10 5.75 -9.55
C LEU A 77 4.57 5.57 -9.56
N LEU A 78 3.82 6.50 -8.96
CA LEU A 78 2.38 6.39 -8.77
C LEU A 78 1.55 6.83 -9.99
N GLY A 79 2.15 7.56 -10.94
CA GLY A 79 1.45 8.07 -12.11
C GLY A 79 0.21 8.88 -11.71
N ARG A 80 -0.98 8.48 -12.22
CA ARG A 80 -2.26 9.17 -11.98
C ARG A 80 -2.69 9.21 -10.51
N GLN A 81 -2.21 8.28 -9.68
CA GLN A 81 -2.55 8.24 -8.25
C GLN A 81 -1.67 9.18 -7.40
N SER A 82 -0.65 9.81 -7.99
CA SER A 82 0.32 10.64 -7.28
C SER A 82 -0.35 11.81 -6.53
N ASP A 83 -1.25 12.55 -7.19
CA ASP A 83 -1.92 13.71 -6.58
C ASP A 83 -2.84 13.31 -5.42
N PHE A 84 -3.54 12.17 -5.55
CA PHE A 84 -4.39 11.64 -4.49
C PHE A 84 -3.57 11.32 -3.23
N TRP A 85 -2.49 10.55 -3.38
CA TRP A 85 -1.63 10.19 -2.25
C TRP A 85 -0.90 11.39 -1.67
N LYS A 86 -0.39 12.30 -2.51
CA LYS A 86 0.22 13.56 -2.07
C LYS A 86 -0.76 14.36 -1.23
N TRP A 87 -2.01 14.49 -1.67
CA TRP A 87 -3.06 15.20 -0.93
C TRP A 87 -3.35 14.54 0.42
N ILE A 88 -3.56 13.21 0.46
CA ILE A 88 -3.81 12.48 1.72
C ILE A 88 -2.70 12.72 2.73
N PHE A 89 -1.44 12.50 2.34
CA PHE A 89 -0.31 12.62 3.26
C PHE A 89 -0.05 14.07 3.68
N THR A 90 -0.36 15.04 2.83
CA THR A 90 -0.33 16.46 3.21
C THR A 90 -1.33 16.74 4.34
N ARG A 91 -2.56 16.22 4.23
CA ARG A 91 -3.58 16.39 5.27
C ARG A 91 -3.20 15.65 6.54
N TRP A 92 -2.70 14.42 6.45
CA TRP A 92 -2.29 13.65 7.61
C TRP A 92 -1.15 14.30 8.40
N ARG A 93 -0.15 14.86 7.71
CA ARG A 93 0.90 15.66 8.35
C ARG A 93 0.33 16.88 9.07
N SER A 94 -0.60 17.61 8.43
CA SER A 94 -1.21 18.80 9.05
C SER A 94 -2.03 18.49 10.32
N HIS A 95 -2.45 17.22 10.50
CA HIS A 95 -3.19 16.75 11.66
C HIS A 95 -2.32 15.92 12.64
N GLY A 96 -1.03 15.74 12.37
CA GLY A 96 -0.11 14.99 13.23
C GLY A 96 -0.30 13.46 13.22
N PHE A 97 -0.95 12.90 12.20
CA PHE A 97 -1.13 11.44 12.07
C PHE A 97 0.13 10.71 11.55
N VAL A 98 0.99 11.44 10.86
CA VAL A 98 2.29 10.98 10.37
C VAL A 98 3.29 12.11 10.55
N THR A 99 4.56 11.75 10.78
CA THR A 99 5.67 12.71 10.91
C THR A 99 6.34 12.98 9.57
#